data_AF-A0A6C0PCW7-F1
#
_entry.id   AF-A0A6C0PCW7-F1
#
_cell.length_a   1.000
_cell.length_b   1.000
_cell.length_c   1.000
_cell.angle_alpha   90.00
_cell.angle_beta   90.00
_cell.angle_gamma   90.00
#
_symmetry.space_group_name_H-M   'P 1'
#
loop_
_entity.id
_entity.type
_entity.pdbx_description
1 polymer ?
#
loop_
_entity_poly.entity_id
_entity_poly.type
_entity_poly.pdbx_seq_one_letter_code
_entity_poly.pdbx_strand_id
1 'polypeptide(L)'
;MKDIVKGWIEGEPYYSLYEVAQKSGALILGNKQNRKITLEHLLEICDSAVSYEGNLILAAVMEIFTSQQGDEQVEKLLKQLGELQKKIKYGLPTRSSVNLYEMGFSDRVLAIELSGLLNKTNDSKKDIAKMLKLDALNVKGIVQKYPDYYNKLLNQYLN
;
A
#
# COMPACT_ATOMS: atom_id res chain seq x y z
N MET A 1 17.87 -1.94 -5.14
CA MET A 1 16.88 -2.31 -4.10
C MET A 1 16.19 -1.09 -3.51
N LYS A 2 16.92 -0.08 -3.00
CA LYS A 2 16.34 1.14 -2.42
C LYS A 2 15.24 1.79 -3.28
N ASP A 3 15.48 1.96 -4.59
CA ASP A 3 14.52 2.65 -5.47
C ASP A 3 13.24 1.84 -5.71
N ILE A 4 13.35 0.51 -5.74
CA ILE A 4 12.19 -0.39 -5.85
C ILE A 4 11.33 -0.29 -4.58
N VAL A 5 11.95 -0.34 -3.40
CA VAL A 5 11.24 -0.19 -2.12
C VAL A 5 10.58 1.18 -2.01
N LYS A 6 11.29 2.24 -2.42
CA LYS A 6 10.76 3.59 -2.44
C LYS A 6 9.53 3.68 -3.36
N GLY A 7 9.64 3.22 -4.60
CA GLY A 7 8.52 3.22 -5.53
C GLY A 7 7.34 2.37 -5.05
N TRP A 8 7.61 1.22 -4.41
CA TRP A 8 6.57 0.41 -3.79
C TRP A 8 5.77 1.19 -2.73
N ILE A 9 6.47 1.85 -1.80
CA ILE A 9 5.86 2.71 -0.76
C ILE A 9 5.12 3.89 -1.38
N GLU A 10 5.60 4.42 -2.51
CA GLU A 10 4.99 5.51 -3.27
C GLU A 10 3.79 5.07 -4.12
N GLY A 11 3.46 3.77 -4.15
CA GLY A 11 2.31 3.26 -4.88
C GLY A 11 2.55 3.03 -6.36
N GLU A 12 3.81 2.99 -6.81
CA GLU A 12 4.13 2.75 -8.22
C GLU A 12 3.59 1.38 -8.68
N PRO A 13 3.09 1.30 -9.93
CA PRO A 13 2.66 0.03 -10.51
C PRO A 13 3.87 -0.89 -10.74
N TYR A 14 3.63 -2.19 -10.70
CA TYR A 14 4.70 -3.18 -10.85
C TYR A 14 5.50 -3.03 -12.15
N TYR A 15 4.86 -2.61 -13.23
CA TYR A 15 5.55 -2.36 -14.50
C TYR A 15 6.63 -1.25 -14.37
N SER A 16 6.32 -0.13 -13.69
CA SER A 16 7.29 0.95 -13.44
C SER A 16 8.45 0.44 -12.58
N LEU A 17 8.14 -0.31 -11.52
CA LEU A 17 9.14 -0.92 -10.64
C LEU A 17 10.02 -1.93 -11.39
N TYR A 18 9.45 -2.65 -12.36
CA TYR A 18 10.15 -3.61 -13.19
C TYR A 18 11.15 -2.91 -14.11
N GLU A 19 10.78 -1.81 -14.73
CA GLU A 19 11.71 -1.00 -15.52
C GLU A 19 12.88 -0.49 -14.67
N VAL A 20 12.62 -0.03 -13.44
CA VAL A 20 13.68 0.41 -12.52
C VAL A 20 14.66 -0.74 -12.24
N ALA A 21 14.15 -1.93 -11.99
CA ALA A 21 14.98 -3.11 -11.73
C ALA A 21 15.79 -3.57 -12.96
N GLN A 22 15.21 -3.48 -14.16
CA GLN A 22 15.92 -3.76 -15.40
C GLN A 22 17.03 -2.73 -15.65
N LYS A 23 16.74 -1.44 -15.49
CA LYS A 23 17.70 -0.34 -15.67
C LYS A 23 18.86 -0.41 -14.70
N SER A 24 18.66 -0.92 -13.49
CA SER A 24 19.74 -1.10 -12.52
C SER A 24 20.66 -2.29 -12.83
N GLY A 25 20.37 -3.09 -13.86
CA GLY A 25 21.12 -4.30 -14.18
C GLY A 25 20.98 -5.40 -13.11
N ALA A 26 19.87 -5.40 -12.37
CA ALA A 26 19.66 -6.36 -11.27
C ALA A 26 19.58 -7.80 -11.81
N LEU A 27 20.24 -8.72 -11.11
CA LEU A 27 20.24 -10.14 -11.42
C LEU A 27 19.73 -10.94 -10.23
N ILE A 28 19.00 -12.01 -10.51
CA ILE A 28 18.64 -13.04 -9.54
C ILE A 28 19.79 -14.04 -9.47
N LEU A 29 20.37 -14.17 -8.29
CA LEU A 29 21.43 -15.15 -8.02
C LEU A 29 20.83 -16.55 -8.08
N GLY A 30 21.42 -17.42 -8.89
CA GLY A 30 21.02 -18.82 -8.99
C GLY A 30 22.22 -19.72 -8.73
N ASN A 31 21.96 -20.95 -8.30
CA ASN A 31 23.01 -21.92 -7.94
C ASN A 31 24.00 -22.25 -9.08
N LYS A 32 23.58 -22.12 -10.34
CA LYS A 32 24.40 -22.40 -11.53
C LYS A 32 24.73 -21.16 -12.36
N GLN A 33 23.79 -20.23 -12.45
CA GLN A 33 23.95 -19.00 -13.21
C GLN A 33 23.02 -17.92 -12.69
N ASN A 34 23.45 -16.67 -12.84
CA ASN A 34 22.62 -15.51 -12.57
C ASN A 34 21.60 -15.33 -13.69
N ARG A 35 20.40 -14.88 -13.34
CA ARG A 35 19.30 -14.66 -14.28
C ARG A 35 18.87 -13.21 -14.27
N LYS A 36 18.36 -12.71 -15.40
CA LYS A 36 17.71 -11.40 -15.44
C LYS A 36 16.47 -11.43 -14.56
N ILE A 37 16.18 -10.30 -13.91
CA ILE A 37 14.94 -10.15 -13.16
C ILE A 37 13.72 -10.22 -14.11
N THR A 38 12.67 -10.91 -13.68
CA THR A 38 11.38 -10.97 -14.38
C THR A 38 10.31 -10.24 -13.56
N LEU A 39 9.14 -10.02 -14.14
CA LEU A 39 8.04 -9.38 -13.43
C LEU A 39 7.58 -10.24 -12.24
N GLU A 40 7.59 -11.56 -12.38
CA GLU A 40 7.23 -12.50 -11.30
C GLU A 40 8.18 -12.38 -10.10
N HIS A 41 9.50 -12.30 -10.36
CA HIS A 41 10.47 -12.07 -9.29
C HIS A 41 10.24 -10.73 -8.58
N LEU A 42 9.84 -9.70 -9.31
CA LEU A 42 9.54 -8.41 -8.71
C LEU A 42 8.28 -8.46 -7.84
N LEU A 43 7.22 -9.13 -8.30
CA LEU A 43 6.01 -9.38 -7.52
C LEU A 43 6.38 -10.07 -6.21
N GLU A 44 7.17 -11.15 -6.28
CA GLU A 44 7.64 -11.90 -5.11
C GLU A 44 8.48 -11.03 -4.16
N ILE A 45 9.39 -10.19 -4.68
CA ILE A 45 10.19 -9.27 -3.86
C ILE A 45 9.28 -8.28 -3.13
N CYS A 46 8.31 -7.67 -3.83
CA CYS A 46 7.39 -6.70 -3.23
C CYS A 46 6.50 -7.35 -2.17
N ASP A 47 5.93 -8.51 -2.44
CA ASP A 47 4.94 -9.14 -1.57
C ASP A 47 5.60 -9.90 -0.40
N SER A 48 6.69 -10.62 -0.66
CA SER A 48 7.38 -11.41 0.37
C SER A 48 8.41 -10.57 1.12
N ALA A 49 9.41 -10.02 0.43
CA ALA A 49 10.53 -9.37 1.12
C ALA A 49 10.15 -7.98 1.65
N VAL A 50 9.49 -7.15 0.83
CA VAL A 50 9.15 -5.78 1.25
C VAL A 50 7.92 -5.76 2.15
N SER A 51 6.80 -6.34 1.69
CA SER A 51 5.52 -6.27 2.40
C SER A 51 5.49 -7.17 3.64
N TYR A 52 5.98 -8.41 3.58
CA TYR A 52 5.93 -9.32 4.72
C TYR A 52 7.15 -9.17 5.64
N GLU A 53 8.37 -9.44 5.15
CA GLU A 53 9.58 -9.41 6.00
C GLU A 53 9.89 -7.99 6.48
N GLY A 54 9.81 -6.99 5.59
CA GLY A 54 10.02 -5.58 5.97
C GLY A 54 9.03 -5.09 7.04
N ASN A 55 7.78 -5.56 6.98
CA ASN A 55 6.77 -5.25 7.99
C ASN A 55 7.06 -5.90 9.34
N LEU A 56 7.61 -7.13 9.36
CA LEU A 56 8.06 -7.81 10.58
C LEU A 56 9.25 -7.09 11.23
N ILE A 57 10.24 -6.67 10.44
CA ILE A 57 11.39 -5.90 10.94
C ILE A 57 10.91 -4.60 11.58
N LEU A 58 10.02 -3.87 10.90
CA LEU A 58 9.50 -2.61 11.42
C LEU A 58 8.65 -2.82 12.69
N ALA A 59 7.87 -3.90 12.77
CA ALA A 59 7.15 -4.27 13.98
C ALA A 59 8.11 -4.50 15.16
N ALA A 60 9.19 -5.26 14.94
CA ALA A 60 10.21 -5.51 15.96
C ALA A 60 10.90 -4.22 16.42
N VAL A 61 11.17 -3.28 15.49
CA VAL A 61 11.71 -1.95 15.83
C VAL A 61 10.72 -1.17 16.69
N MET A 62 9.43 -1.16 16.33
CA MET A 62 8.39 -0.49 17.12
C MET A 62 8.27 -1.07 18.54
N GLU A 63 8.44 -2.40 18.69
CA GLU A 63 8.38 -3.08 19.99
C GLU A 63 9.45 -2.60 20.97
N ILE A 64 10.61 -2.14 20.50
CA ILE A 64 11.68 -1.60 21.37
C ILE A 64 11.20 -0.37 22.15
N PHE A 65 10.25 0.39 21.61
CA PHE A 65 9.76 1.63 22.19
C PHE A 65 8.50 1.44 23.05
N THR A 66 7.93 0.23 23.13
CA THR A 66 6.66 0.00 23.87
C THR A 66 6.81 0.19 25.38
N SER A 67 8.01 0.00 25.92
CA SER A 67 8.33 0.24 27.34
C SER A 67 8.42 1.72 27.72
N GLN A 68 8.42 2.63 26.73
CA GLN A 68 8.53 4.08 26.91
C GLN A 68 7.19 4.80 26.66
N GLN A 69 6.06 4.09 26.81
CA GLN A 69 4.73 4.67 26.69
C GLN A 69 4.52 5.82 27.70
N GLY A 70 3.89 6.90 27.24
CA GLY A 70 3.69 8.14 28.00
C GLY A 70 4.67 9.27 27.67
N ASP A 71 5.73 8.99 26.90
CA ASP A 71 6.56 10.04 26.29
C ASP A 71 5.94 10.51 24.95
N GLU A 72 5.64 11.80 24.85
CA GLU A 72 4.99 12.40 23.66
C GLU A 72 5.81 12.20 22.36
N GLN A 73 7.14 12.24 22.45
CA GLN A 73 8.02 12.03 21.30
C GLN A 73 7.98 10.58 20.85
N VAL A 74 7.96 9.65 21.80
CA VAL A 74 7.82 8.21 21.53
C VAL A 74 6.47 7.90 20.90
N GLU A 75 5.38 8.47 21.41
CA GLU A 75 4.04 8.29 20.84
C GLU A 75 3.95 8.82 19.40
N LYS A 76 4.51 10.01 19.15
CA LYS A 76 4.59 10.58 17.80
C LYS A 76 5.41 9.70 16.86
N LEU A 77 6.55 9.19 17.31
CA LEU A 77 7.39 8.27 16.54
C LEU A 77 6.63 6.99 16.20
N LEU A 78 6.02 6.33 17.19
CA LEU A 78 5.24 5.10 16.99
C LEU A 78 4.08 5.30 16.01
N LYS A 79 3.43 6.46 16.05
CA LYS A 79 2.40 6.82 15.07
C LYS A 79 2.96 6.91 13.65
N GLN A 80 4.10 7.60 13.47
CA GLN A 80 4.75 7.75 12.15
C GLN A 80 5.27 6.41 11.63
N LEU A 81 5.86 5.57 12.50
CA LEU A 81 6.31 4.22 12.15
C LEU A 81 5.12 3.33 11.79
N GLY A 82 4.00 3.43 12.51
CA GLY A 82 2.77 2.70 12.19
C GLY A 82 2.18 3.12 10.83
N GLU A 83 2.25 4.41 10.48
CA GLU A 83 1.87 4.87 9.15
C GLU A 83 2.80 4.29 8.06
N LEU A 84 4.12 4.39 8.26
CA LEU A 84 5.12 3.80 7.35
C LEU A 84 4.93 2.29 7.19
N GLN A 85 4.65 1.59 8.29
CA GLN A 85 4.42 0.15 8.32
C GLN A 85 3.26 -0.24 7.41
N LYS A 86 2.15 0.49 7.45
CA LYS A 86 1.03 0.25 6.53
C LYS A 86 1.38 0.53 5.07
N LYS A 87 2.18 1.59 4.80
CA LYS A 87 2.64 1.88 3.43
C LYS A 87 3.53 0.78 2.89
N ILE A 88 4.42 0.23 3.72
CA ILE A 88 5.28 -0.92 3.36
C ILE A 88 4.44 -2.17 3.13
N LYS A 89 3.51 -2.48 4.04
CA LYS A 89 2.68 -3.69 3.95
C LYS A 89 1.80 -3.71 2.71
N TYR A 90 1.19 -2.58 2.35
CA TYR A 90 0.23 -2.54 1.25
C TYR A 90 0.79 -1.96 -0.05
N GLY A 91 1.98 -1.34 -0.02
CA GLY A 91 2.50 -0.57 -1.15
C GLY A 91 1.59 0.58 -1.51
N LEU A 92 1.09 1.32 -0.51
CA LEU A 92 0.07 2.36 -0.68
C LEU A 92 0.57 3.70 -0.12
N PRO A 93 0.52 4.80 -0.90
CA PRO A 93 1.24 6.03 -0.57
C PRO A 93 0.54 6.91 0.46
N THR A 94 -0.79 6.87 0.51
CA THR A 94 -1.61 7.78 1.31
C THR A 94 -2.41 7.04 2.38
N ARG A 95 -2.71 7.74 3.48
CA ARG A 95 -3.58 7.19 4.52
C ARG A 95 -4.96 6.80 3.98
N SER A 96 -5.50 7.57 3.05
CA SER A 96 -6.80 7.31 2.43
C SER A 96 -6.78 6.04 1.57
N SER A 97 -5.73 5.83 0.76
CA SER A 97 -5.57 4.57 0.00
C SER A 97 -5.42 3.36 0.92
N VAL A 98 -4.63 3.47 2.00
CA VAL A 98 -4.51 2.43 3.03
C VAL A 98 -5.87 2.12 3.67
N ASN A 99 -6.64 3.14 4.05
CA ASN A 99 -7.93 2.94 4.69
C ASN A 99 -8.96 2.29 3.74
N LEU A 100 -8.98 2.69 2.46
CA LEU A 100 -9.80 2.06 1.43
C LEU A 100 -9.44 0.58 1.26
N TYR A 101 -8.14 0.26 1.22
CA TYR A 101 -7.67 -1.11 1.13
C TYR A 101 -8.13 -1.95 2.33
N GLU A 102 -8.00 -1.43 3.55
CA GLU A 102 -8.48 -2.07 4.77
C GLU A 102 -10.02 -2.06 4.93
N MET A 103 -10.75 -1.33 4.09
CA MET A 103 -12.21 -1.40 3.97
C MET A 103 -12.65 -2.49 2.98
N GLY A 104 -11.71 -3.20 2.35
CA GLY A 104 -11.99 -4.31 1.44
C GLY A 104 -11.79 -3.96 -0.03
N PHE A 105 -11.44 -2.72 -0.39
CA PHE A 105 -10.97 -2.37 -1.73
C PHE A 105 -9.52 -2.84 -1.89
N SER A 106 -9.27 -4.13 -1.68
CA SER A 106 -7.96 -4.75 -1.51
C SER A 106 -7.22 -5.01 -2.83
N ASP A 107 -7.35 -4.07 -3.77
CA ASP A 107 -6.53 -3.96 -4.97
C ASP A 107 -5.77 -2.63 -4.87
N ARG A 108 -4.44 -2.68 -5.04
CA ARG A 108 -3.59 -1.49 -4.83
C ARG A 108 -3.95 -0.36 -5.79
N VAL A 109 -4.16 -0.70 -7.06
CA VAL A 109 -4.44 0.29 -8.11
C VAL A 109 -5.82 0.91 -7.85
N LEU A 110 -6.82 0.09 -7.54
CA LEU A 110 -8.16 0.56 -7.18
C LEU A 110 -8.13 1.48 -5.94
N ALA A 111 -7.45 1.06 -4.88
CA ALA A 111 -7.36 1.85 -3.65
C ALA A 111 -6.66 3.20 -3.87
N ILE A 112 -5.65 3.25 -4.73
CA ILE A 112 -4.98 4.49 -5.14
C ILE A 112 -5.92 5.37 -5.97
N GLU A 113 -6.57 4.82 -7.01
CA GLU A 113 -7.48 5.55 -7.89
C GLU A 113 -8.65 6.15 -7.10
N LEU A 114 -9.28 5.35 -6.24
CA LEU A 114 -10.35 5.82 -5.33
C LEU A 114 -9.85 6.88 -4.35
N SER A 115 -8.62 6.74 -3.83
CA SER A 115 -8.06 7.75 -2.93
C SER A 115 -7.83 9.09 -3.60
N GLY A 116 -7.67 9.11 -4.94
CA GLY A 116 -7.54 10.34 -5.71
C GLY A 116 -8.82 11.19 -5.72
N LEU A 117 -9.98 10.58 -5.46
CA LEU A 117 -11.26 11.28 -5.31
C LEU A 117 -11.46 11.85 -3.89
N LEU A 118 -10.65 11.43 -2.92
CA LEU A 118 -10.79 11.86 -1.54
C LEU A 118 -10.02 13.17 -1.30
N ASN A 119 -10.64 14.09 -0.56
CA ASN A 119 -9.96 15.30 -0.11
C ASN A 119 -8.82 14.91 0.83
N LYS A 120 -7.65 15.56 0.71
CA LYS A 120 -6.41 15.23 1.45
C LYS A 120 -6.49 15.39 2.99
N THR A 121 -7.67 15.59 3.55
CA THR A 121 -7.91 15.76 4.99
C THR A 121 -7.91 14.41 5.70
N ASN A 122 -7.72 14.40 7.03
CA ASN A 122 -7.60 13.20 7.86
C ASN A 122 -8.82 12.26 7.75
N ASP A 123 -8.79 11.36 6.77
CA ASP A 123 -9.92 10.51 6.41
C ASP A 123 -10.01 9.31 7.34
N SER A 124 -10.85 9.39 8.38
CA SER A 124 -11.28 8.18 9.08
C SER A 124 -12.08 7.28 8.11
N LYS A 125 -12.16 5.98 8.36
CA LYS A 125 -12.98 5.05 7.54
C LYS A 125 -14.46 5.52 7.45
N LYS A 126 -14.96 6.22 8.48
CA LYS A 126 -16.30 6.80 8.49
C LYS A 126 -16.41 7.99 7.51
N ASP A 127 -15.39 8.82 7.43
CA ASP A 127 -15.37 9.98 6.53
C ASP A 127 -15.24 9.51 5.07
N ILE A 128 -14.42 8.49 4.82
CA ILE A 128 -14.34 7.82 3.51
C ILE A 128 -15.70 7.29 3.10
N ALA A 129 -16.39 6.53 3.96
CA ALA A 129 -17.72 6.00 3.64
C ALA A 129 -18.73 7.10 3.28
N LYS A 130 -18.68 8.26 3.97
CA LYS A 130 -19.51 9.43 3.59
C LYS A 130 -19.12 9.99 2.23
N MET A 131 -17.83 10.12 1.94
CA MET A 131 -17.36 10.62 0.63
C MET A 131 -17.73 9.68 -0.51
N LEU A 132 -17.67 8.36 -0.31
CA LEU A 132 -18.14 7.38 -1.30
C LEU A 132 -19.63 7.56 -1.62
N LYS A 133 -20.45 7.99 -0.65
CA LYS A 133 -21.86 8.33 -0.88
C LYS A 133 -22.04 9.66 -1.60
N LEU A 134 -21.28 10.68 -1.21
CA LEU A 134 -21.38 12.03 -1.78
C LEU A 134 -20.98 12.06 -3.25
N ASP A 135 -19.96 11.30 -3.63
CA ASP A 135 -19.47 11.21 -5.02
C ASP A 135 -19.71 9.83 -5.65
N ALA A 136 -20.89 9.26 -5.40
CA ALA A 136 -21.21 7.89 -5.81
C ALA A 136 -21.14 7.67 -7.34
N LEU A 137 -21.37 8.70 -8.15
CA LEU A 137 -21.29 8.60 -9.62
C LEU A 137 -19.85 8.37 -10.09
N ASN A 138 -18.89 9.20 -9.64
CA ASN A 138 -17.49 9.04 -10.03
C ASN A 138 -16.89 7.76 -9.46
N VAL A 139 -17.22 7.43 -8.20
CA VAL A 139 -16.79 6.19 -7.55
C VAL A 139 -17.27 4.96 -8.32
N LYS A 140 -18.55 4.91 -8.74
CA LYS A 140 -19.06 3.82 -9.58
C LYS A 140 -18.33 3.73 -10.91
N GLY A 141 -18.03 4.85 -11.56
CA GLY A 141 -17.28 4.87 -12.82
C GLY A 141 -15.88 4.27 -12.70
N ILE A 142 -15.22 4.41 -11.55
CA ILE A 142 -13.94 3.74 -11.26
C ILE A 142 -14.17 2.25 -11.01
N VAL A 143 -15.05 1.92 -10.05
CA VAL A 143 -15.23 0.54 -9.56
C VAL A 143 -15.74 -0.41 -10.66
N GLN A 144 -16.49 0.08 -11.65
CA GLN A 144 -16.96 -0.71 -12.79
C GLN A 144 -15.84 -1.26 -13.70
N LYS A 145 -14.63 -0.70 -13.63
CA LYS A 145 -13.46 -1.21 -14.37
C LYS A 145 -12.83 -2.46 -13.73
N TYR A 146 -13.26 -2.80 -12.51
CA TYR A 146 -12.69 -3.84 -11.67
C TYR A 146 -13.68 -5.00 -11.47
N PRO A 147 -13.23 -6.17 -10.96
CA PRO A 147 -14.11 -7.30 -10.73
C PRO A 147 -15.38 -6.95 -9.93
N ASP A 148 -16.50 -7.58 -10.28
CA ASP A 148 -17.83 -7.34 -9.71
C ASP A 148 -17.90 -7.41 -8.18
N TYR A 149 -16.95 -8.10 -7.55
CA TYR A 149 -16.74 -8.06 -6.11
C TYR A 149 -16.73 -6.63 -5.55
N TYR A 150 -16.01 -5.71 -6.18
CA TYR A 150 -15.90 -4.34 -5.69
C TYR A 150 -17.17 -3.52 -5.90
N ASN A 151 -17.95 -3.81 -6.95
CA ASN A 151 -19.29 -3.21 -7.12
C ASN A 151 -20.23 -3.65 -5.99
N LYS A 152 -20.21 -4.93 -5.62
CA LYS A 152 -21.00 -5.46 -4.50
C LYS A 152 -20.55 -4.84 -3.17
N LEU A 153 -19.25 -4.73 -2.95
CA LEU A 153 -18.68 -4.08 -1.76
C LEU A 153 -19.08 -2.62 -1.67
N LEU A 154 -18.97 -1.86 -2.77
CA LEU A 154 -19.38 -0.45 -2.82
C LEU A 154 -20.85 -0.28 -2.41
N ASN A 155 -21.74 -1.14 -2.91
CA ASN A 155 -23.16 -1.06 -2.55
C ASN A 155 -23.43 -1.25 -1.05
N GLN A 156 -22.60 -2.02 -0.33
CA GLN A 156 -22.70 -2.14 1.14
C GLN A 156 -22.42 -0.82 1.85
N TYR A 157 -21.55 0.03 1.27
CA TYR A 157 -21.25 1.36 1.79
C TYR A 157 -22.21 2.44 1.33
N LEU A 158 -22.98 2.22 0.26
CA LEU A 158 -23.95 3.18 -0.26
C LEU A 158 -25.33 3.06 0.41
N ASN A 159 -25.67 1.86 0.88
CA ASN A 159 -26.91 1.58 1.62
C ASN A 159 -26.97 2.26 3.00
#